data_AF-A0A1F3KNS3-F1
#
_entry.id   AF-A0A1F3KNS3-F1
#
_cell.length_a   1.000
_cell.length_b   1.000
_cell.length_c   1.000
_cell.angle_alpha   90.00
_cell.angle_beta   90.00
_cell.angle_gamma   90.00
#
_symmetry.space_group_name_H-M   'P 1'
#
loop_
_entity.id
_entity.type
_entity.pdbx_description
1 polymer ?
#
loop_
_entity_poly.entity_id
_entity_poly.type
_entity_poly.pdbx_seq_one_letter_code
_entity_poly.pdbx_strand_id
1 'polypeptide(L)'
;MASFGQFIKSEREKREWTQTEFGAKIGINTSAICRIENGNQKFSKSKLKKLADLFQIDNQSITDLFFADKFAREAFKYKCSDSIFIVAEDTANYIKSTNVKQGQLDL
;
A
#
# COMPACT_ATOMS: atom_id res chain seq x y z
N MET A 1 -11.61 4.34 0.88
CA MET A 1 -10.30 4.86 0.42
C MET A 1 -10.24 4.68 -1.08
N ALA A 2 -10.04 5.75 -1.87
CA ALA A 2 -10.07 5.66 -3.35
C ALA A 2 -8.74 5.17 -3.97
N SER A 3 -7.60 5.39 -3.30
CA SER A 3 -6.29 4.86 -3.68
C SER A 3 -5.26 5.08 -2.57
N PHE A 4 -4.10 4.43 -2.67
CA PHE A 4 -2.97 4.69 -1.75
C PHE A 4 -2.49 6.15 -1.82
N GLY A 5 -2.50 6.76 -3.00
CA GLY A 5 -2.15 8.18 -3.18
C GLY A 5 -3.13 9.13 -2.47
N GLN A 6 -4.43 8.85 -2.57
CA GLN A 6 -5.45 9.63 -1.86
C GLN A 6 -5.36 9.45 -0.35
N PHE A 7 -5.01 8.25 0.13
CA PHE A 7 -4.72 8.04 1.54
C PHE A 7 -3.56 8.91 2.03
N ILE A 8 -2.44 8.94 1.29
CA ILE A 8 -1.31 9.82 1.61
C ILE A 8 -1.76 11.28 1.67
N LYS A 9 -2.56 11.72 0.69
CA LYS A 9 -3.11 13.08 0.65
C LYS A 9 -3.94 13.39 1.90
N SER A 10 -4.88 12.51 2.26
CA SER A 10 -5.71 12.67 3.46
C SER A 10 -4.87 12.74 4.73
N GLU A 11 -3.89 11.86 4.91
CA GLU A 11 -3.03 11.88 6.10
C GLU A 11 -2.12 13.12 6.17
N ARG A 12 -1.66 13.61 5.01
CA ARG A 12 -0.92 14.87 4.92
C ARG A 12 -1.80 16.05 5.33
N GLU A 13 -3.02 16.14 4.80
CA GLU A 13 -3.95 17.25 5.05
C GLU A 13 -4.45 17.28 6.50
N LYS A 14 -4.67 16.11 7.12
CA LYS A 14 -4.97 16.00 8.57
C LYS A 14 -3.88 16.59 9.46
N ARG A 15 -2.65 16.67 8.97
CA ARG A 15 -1.48 17.22 9.69
C ARG A 15 -1.12 18.63 9.22
N GLU A 16 -1.96 19.21 8.37
CA GLU A 16 -1.81 20.56 7.82
C GLU A 16 -0.47 20.77 7.07
N TRP A 17 0.11 19.69 6.53
CA TRP A 17 1.36 19.78 5.78
C TRP A 17 1.10 20.13 4.32
N THR A 18 1.90 21.04 3.78
CA THR A 18 2.01 21.24 2.34
C THR A 18 2.69 20.04 1.67
N GLN A 19 2.50 19.88 0.35
CA GLN A 19 3.21 18.84 -0.42
C GLN A 19 4.72 19.00 -0.33
N THR A 20 5.23 20.24 -0.21
CA THR A 20 6.66 20.53 -0.06
C THR A 20 7.18 20.09 1.30
N GLU A 21 6.48 20.39 2.40
CA GLU A 21 6.88 19.97 3.74
C GLU A 21 6.83 18.44 3.87
N PHE A 22 5.76 17.82 3.39
CA PHE A 22 5.65 16.36 3.38
C PHE A 22 6.76 15.73 2.54
N GLY A 23 7.00 16.28 1.34
CA GLY A 23 8.10 15.87 0.46
C GLY A 23 9.46 15.92 1.15
N ALA A 24 9.77 17.01 1.85
CA ALA A 24 11.00 17.16 2.62
C ALA A 24 11.09 16.10 3.75
N LYS A 25 10.02 15.89 4.51
CA LYS A 25 9.96 14.89 5.60
C LYS A 25 10.22 13.48 5.07
N ILE A 26 9.57 13.09 3.96
CA ILE A 26 9.68 11.73 3.41
C ILE A 26 10.91 11.55 2.50
N GLY A 27 11.52 12.62 2.01
CA GLY A 27 12.65 12.60 1.07
C GLY A 27 12.19 12.33 -0.37
N ILE A 28 11.14 13.00 -0.80
CA ILE A 28 10.58 12.98 -2.17
C ILE A 28 10.33 14.43 -2.60
N ASN A 29 10.66 14.79 -3.84
CA ASN A 29 10.40 16.16 -4.31
C ASN A 29 8.89 16.44 -4.45
N THR A 30 8.50 17.72 -4.34
CA THR A 30 7.10 18.16 -4.37
C THR A 30 6.36 17.70 -5.63
N SER A 31 7.00 17.75 -6.81
CA SER A 31 6.38 17.30 -8.06
C SER A 31 6.01 15.82 -8.05
N ALA A 32 6.87 14.97 -7.47
CA ALA A 32 6.60 13.56 -7.28
C ALA A 32 5.50 13.32 -6.25
N ILE A 33 5.46 14.08 -5.14
CA ILE A 33 4.33 14.03 -4.19
C ILE A 33 3.01 14.35 -4.90
N CYS A 34 2.96 15.43 -5.68
CA CYS A 34 1.77 15.81 -6.43
C CYS A 34 1.30 14.69 -7.38
N ARG A 35 2.23 14.08 -8.14
CA ARG A 35 1.87 12.95 -9.01
C ARG A 35 1.43 11.71 -8.22
N ILE A 36 2.00 11.44 -7.05
CA ILE A 36 1.61 10.33 -6.19
C ILE A 36 0.20 10.52 -5.66
N GLU A 37 -0.10 11.68 -5.10
CA GLU A 37 -1.43 11.98 -4.51
C GLU A 37 -2.54 11.95 -5.56
N ASN A 38 -2.22 12.30 -6.81
CA ASN A 38 -3.14 12.24 -7.94
C ASN A 38 -3.18 10.88 -8.66
N GLY A 39 -2.42 9.88 -8.19
CA GLY A 39 -2.40 8.54 -8.79
C GLY A 39 -1.62 8.41 -10.11
N ASN A 40 -0.94 9.47 -10.54
CA ASN A 40 -0.11 9.51 -11.76
C ASN A 40 1.28 8.89 -11.56
N GLN A 41 1.69 8.65 -10.31
CA GLN A 41 2.96 8.00 -9.97
C GLN A 41 2.79 7.08 -8.77
N LYS A 42 3.45 5.92 -8.76
CA LYS A 42 3.42 5.00 -7.62
C LYS A 42 4.35 5.47 -6.50
N PHE A 43 3.93 5.29 -5.25
CA PHE A 43 4.80 5.49 -4.10
C PHE A 43 5.90 4.41 -4.05
N SER A 44 7.09 4.76 -3.56
CA SER A 44 8.21 3.82 -3.50
C SER A 44 8.08 2.86 -2.30
N LYS A 45 8.10 1.55 -2.55
CA LYS A 45 8.08 0.52 -1.50
C LYS A 45 9.17 0.74 -0.44
N SER A 46 10.36 1.19 -0.86
CA SER A 46 11.49 1.48 0.02
C SER A 46 11.20 2.53 1.11
N LYS A 47 10.18 3.37 0.90
CA LYS A 47 9.80 4.46 1.81
C LYS A 47 8.59 4.14 2.68
N LEU A 48 7.99 2.94 2.59
CA LEU A 48 6.79 2.59 3.36
C LEU A 48 7.04 2.62 4.88
N LYS A 49 8.20 2.15 5.34
CA LYS A 49 8.57 2.23 6.76
C LYS A 49 8.64 3.67 7.24
N LYS A 50 9.36 4.52 6.51
CA LYS A 50 9.46 5.94 6.82
C LYS A 50 8.09 6.64 6.80
N LEU A 51 7.20 6.23 5.91
CA LEU A 51 5.83 6.76 5.84
C LEU A 51 5.01 6.36 7.07
N ALA A 52 5.10 5.10 7.48
CA ALA A 52 4.47 4.58 8.69
C ALA A 52 4.94 5.34 9.94
N ASP A 53 6.25 5.48 10.11
CA ASP A 53 6.85 6.22 11.22
C ASP A 53 6.38 7.69 11.22
N LEU A 54 6.36 8.34 10.05
CA LEU A 54 5.99 9.74 9.91
C LEU A 54 4.50 9.99 10.21
N PHE A 55 3.62 9.07 9.80
CA PHE A 55 2.20 9.14 10.10
C PHE A 55 1.84 8.53 11.45
N GLN A 56 2.77 7.89 12.16
CA GLN A 56 2.50 7.16 13.41
C GLN A 56 1.40 6.11 13.22
N ILE A 57 1.45 5.41 12.08
CA ILE A 57 0.56 4.30 11.75
C ILE A 57 1.39 3.03 11.77
N ASP A 58 0.80 1.93 12.21
CA ASP A 58 1.45 0.62 12.18
C ASP A 58 2.01 0.27 10.78
N ASN A 59 3.21 -0.31 10.76
CA ASN A 59 3.94 -0.60 9.53
C ASN A 59 3.20 -1.63 8.66
N GLN A 60 2.59 -2.62 9.29
CA GLN A 60 1.84 -3.66 8.59
C GLN A 60 0.62 -3.03 7.92
N SER A 61 -0.09 -2.15 8.63
CA SER A 61 -1.25 -1.44 8.11
C SER A 61 -0.91 -0.61 6.86
N ILE A 62 0.17 0.16 6.87
CA ILE A 62 0.64 0.91 5.70
C ILE A 62 1.02 -0.03 4.54
N THR A 63 1.67 -1.15 4.85
CA THR A 63 2.07 -2.15 3.87
C THR A 63 0.87 -2.79 3.21
N ASP A 64 -0.15 -3.16 3.98
CA ASP A 64 -1.40 -3.75 3.51
C ASP A 64 -2.15 -2.78 2.60
N LEU A 65 -2.28 -1.50 3.01
CA LEU A 65 -2.90 -0.46 2.18
C LEU A 65 -2.17 -0.27 0.84
N PHE A 66 -0.84 -0.30 0.85
CA PHE A 66 -0.04 -0.18 -0.37
C PHE A 66 -0.26 -1.36 -1.32
N PHE A 67 -0.22 -2.59 -0.81
CA PHE A 67 -0.37 -3.78 -1.65
C PHE A 67 -1.81 -4.01 -2.09
N ALA A 68 -2.81 -3.68 -1.26
CA ALA A 68 -4.22 -3.73 -1.65
C ALA A 68 -4.51 -2.84 -2.87
N ASP A 69 -4.04 -1.58 -2.87
CA ASP A 69 -4.17 -0.69 -4.04
C ASP A 69 -3.42 -1.26 -5.26
N LYS A 70 -2.22 -1.81 -5.05
CA LYS A 70 -1.44 -2.44 -6.13
C LYS A 70 -2.20 -3.61 -6.77
N PHE A 71 -2.72 -4.53 -5.96
CA PHE A 71 -3.43 -5.72 -6.44
C PHE A 71 -4.73 -5.36 -7.14
N ALA A 72 -5.52 -4.45 -6.56
CA ALA A 72 -6.75 -3.97 -7.19
C ALA A 72 -6.46 -3.36 -8.57
N ARG A 73 -5.45 -2.49 -8.69
CA ARG A 73 -5.05 -1.89 -9.97
C ARG A 73 -4.58 -2.92 -10.99
N GLU A 74 -3.88 -3.95 -10.53
CA GLU A 74 -3.40 -5.04 -11.40
C GLU A 74 -4.57 -5.87 -11.92
N ALA A 75 -5.52 -6.24 -11.06
CA ALA A 75 -6.76 -6.91 -11.47
C ALA A 75 -7.55 -6.08 -12.50
N PHE A 76 -7.72 -4.78 -12.27
CA PHE A 76 -8.38 -3.89 -13.23
C PHE A 76 -7.62 -3.76 -14.56
N LYS A 77 -6.28 -3.67 -14.52
CA LYS A 77 -5.45 -3.61 -15.73
C LYS A 77 -5.67 -4.82 -16.63
N TYR A 78 -5.84 -6.00 -16.05
CA TYR A 78 -6.05 -7.25 -16.78
C TYR A 78 -7.53 -7.63 -16.95
N LYS A 79 -8.46 -6.72 -16.63
CA LYS A 79 -9.91 -6.90 -16.79
C LYS A 79 -10.43 -8.16 -16.08
N CYS A 80 -9.87 -8.48 -14.91
CA CYS A 80 -10.39 -9.55 -14.08
C CYS A 80 -11.84 -9.24 -13.67
N SER A 81 -12.66 -10.29 -13.52
CA SER A 81 -13.98 -10.18 -12.90
C SER A 81 -13.87 -10.02 -11.39
N ASP A 82 -14.95 -9.58 -10.74
CA ASP A 82 -15.02 -9.41 -9.28
C ASP A 82 -14.71 -10.68 -8.49
N SER A 83 -14.88 -11.87 -9.10
CA SER A 83 -14.51 -13.16 -8.52
C SER A 83 -13.02 -13.27 -8.17
N ILE A 84 -12.15 -12.42 -8.72
CA ILE A 84 -10.71 -12.42 -8.41
C ILE A 84 -10.42 -12.26 -6.92
N PHE A 85 -11.23 -11.49 -6.20
CA PHE A 85 -11.02 -11.25 -4.77
C PHE A 85 -11.30 -12.50 -3.93
N ILE A 86 -12.34 -13.26 -4.30
CA ILE A 86 -12.69 -14.54 -3.67
C ILE A 86 -11.59 -15.57 -3.94
N VAL A 87 -11.19 -15.73 -5.20
CA VAL A 87 -10.16 -16.70 -5.58
C VAL A 87 -8.80 -16.37 -4.95
N ALA A 88 -8.45 -15.09 -4.82
CA ALA A 88 -7.23 -14.66 -4.13
C ALA A 88 -7.27 -14.97 -2.63
N GLU A 89 -8.42 -14.80 -1.97
CA GLU A 89 -8.61 -15.16 -0.56
C GLU A 89 -8.45 -16.67 -0.33
N ASP A 90 -9.13 -17.50 -1.15
CA ASP A 90 -9.00 -18.95 -1.09
C ASP A 90 -7.55 -19.40 -1.29
N THR A 91 -6.87 -18.81 -2.28
CA THR A 91 -5.45 -19.09 -2.55
C THR A 91 -4.57 -18.69 -1.37
N ALA A 92 -4.81 -17.54 -0.74
CA ALA A 92 -4.07 -17.10 0.42
C ALA A 92 -4.27 -18.03 1.63
N ASN A 93 -5.50 -18.49 1.85
CA ASN A 93 -5.82 -19.46 2.92
C ASN A 93 -5.13 -20.81 2.68
N TYR A 94 -5.12 -21.28 1.44
CA TYR A 94 -4.38 -22.48 1.05
C TYR A 94 -2.88 -22.34 1.36
N ILE A 95 -2.22 -21.26 0.92
CA ILE A 95 -0.79 -20.98 1.15
C ILE A 95 -0.46 -20.93 2.65
N LYS A 96 -1.32 -20.29 3.46
CA LYS A 96 -1.14 -20.27 4.92
C LYS A 96 -1.18 -21.67 5.51
N SER A 97 -2.15 -22.50 5.07
CA SER A 97 -2.31 -23.86 5.57
C SER A 97 -1.14 -24.78 5.21
N THR A 98 -0.56 -24.64 4.02
CA THR A 98 0.61 -25.43 3.60
C THR A 98 1.86 -25.02 4.36
N ASN A 99 2.09 -23.72 4.55
CA ASN A 99 3.24 -23.25 5.33
C ASN A 99 3.19 -23.70 6.80
N VAL A 100 2.00 -23.75 7.40
CA VAL A 100 1.82 -24.29 8.76
C VAL A 100 2.16 -25.78 8.81
N LYS A 101 1.72 -26.58 7.83
CA LYS A 101 2.04 -28.02 7.77
C LYS A 101 3.52 -28.27 7.56
N GLN A 102 4.19 -27.47 6.73
CA GLN A 102 5.62 -27.60 6.48
C GLN A 102 6.47 -27.23 7.70
N GLY A 103 6.11 -26.16 8.42
CA GLY A 103 6.77 -25.79 9.68
C GLY A 103 6.58 -26.80 10.82
N GLN A 104 5.55 -27.65 10.77
CA GLN A 104 5.35 -28.76 11.71
C GLN A 104 6.13 -30.03 11.33
N LEU A 105 6.55 -30.16 10.07
CA LEU A 105 7.35 -31.30 9.58
C LEU A 105 8.86 -31.05 9.72
N ASP A 106 9.27 -29.79 9.79
CA ASP A 106 10.66 -29.36 9.99
C ASP A 106 11.03 -29.15 11.50
N LEU A 107 10.21 -29.66 12.42
CA LEU A 107 10.41 -29.71 13.89
C LEU A 107 10.50 -31.16 14.36
#